data_AF-A0A8R7UAX7-F1
#
_entry.id   AF-A0A8R7UAX7-F1
#
_cell.length_a   1.000
_cell.length_b   1.000
_cell.length_c   1.000
_cell.angle_alpha   90.00
_cell.angle_beta   90.00
_cell.angle_gamma   90.00
#
_symmetry.space_group_name_H-M   'P 1'
#
loop_
_entity.id
_entity.type
_entity.pdbx_description
1 polymer ?
#
loop_
_entity_poly.entity_id
_entity_poly.type
_entity_poly.pdbx_seq_one_letter_code
_entity_poly.pdbx_strand_id
1 'polypeptide(L)'
;MLVLFFDRIGWPTSLPTSEKGSFTKSVLREKLKALEKLCASDDLPLRPGVEKFIDDALGEGVPVAILATYGRNGEKISRSIVEKLGPERTSKINIVGKDEVERSLYGQLVLGEGVASSLDEQLTKEVQKAASAEKQRIAEEVASLLKLSVDINTPSKSSEKIIATLRAGAEYVGCDVQNCILVAGSQPSVIAAERIGMPCIVVRSSLTARAEFHSAKAIMDGFGDTDLTISKLLSKRWS
;
A
#
# COMPACT_ATOMS: atom_id res chain seq x y z
N MET A 1 -11.73 -5.05 -12.65
CA MET A 1 -10.66 -5.05 -13.68
C MET A 1 -10.72 -6.27 -14.59
N LEU A 2 -10.69 -7.52 -14.10
CA LEU A 2 -10.78 -8.71 -14.97
C LEU A 2 -12.11 -8.85 -15.71
N VAL A 3 -13.23 -8.57 -15.03
CA VAL A 3 -14.57 -8.56 -15.66
C VAL A 3 -14.58 -7.56 -16.83
N LEU A 4 -14.20 -6.30 -16.58
CA LEU A 4 -14.07 -5.28 -17.62
C LEU A 4 -13.13 -5.67 -18.77
N PHE A 5 -12.04 -6.36 -18.46
CA PHE A 5 -11.12 -6.88 -19.47
C PHE A 5 -11.83 -7.89 -20.39
N PHE A 6 -12.45 -8.92 -19.81
CA PHE A 6 -13.17 -9.94 -20.58
C PHE A 6 -14.43 -9.40 -21.28
N ASP A 7 -15.10 -8.39 -20.71
CA ASP A 7 -16.21 -7.71 -21.38
C ASP A 7 -15.74 -6.95 -22.62
N ARG A 8 -14.50 -6.42 -22.61
CA ARG A 8 -13.93 -5.68 -23.74
C ARG A 8 -13.33 -6.61 -24.81
N ILE A 9 -12.63 -7.65 -24.40
CA ILE A 9 -11.87 -8.52 -25.32
C ILE A 9 -12.61 -9.83 -25.67
N GLY A 10 -13.69 -10.14 -24.98
CA GLY A 10 -14.45 -11.38 -25.11
C GLY A 10 -14.19 -12.36 -23.97
N TRP A 11 -15.26 -13.04 -23.54
CA TRP A 11 -15.19 -14.15 -22.60
C TRP A 11 -14.87 -15.46 -23.34
N PRO A 12 -14.22 -16.44 -22.70
CA PRO A 12 -14.02 -17.76 -23.28
C PRO A 12 -15.34 -18.39 -23.71
N THR A 13 -15.42 -18.88 -24.94
CA THR A 13 -16.67 -19.40 -25.55
C THR A 13 -17.22 -20.64 -24.83
N SER A 14 -16.35 -21.39 -24.16
CA SER A 14 -16.71 -22.57 -23.36
C SER A 14 -17.20 -22.23 -21.95
N LEU A 15 -17.20 -20.95 -21.55
CA LEU A 15 -17.54 -20.54 -20.18
C LEU A 15 -19.01 -20.10 -20.08
N PRO A 16 -19.84 -20.81 -19.30
CA PRO A 16 -21.22 -20.39 -19.05
C PRO A 16 -21.28 -19.03 -18.34
N THR A 17 -22.30 -18.22 -18.65
CA THR A 17 -22.48 -16.88 -18.04
C THR A 17 -22.60 -16.96 -16.51
N SER A 18 -23.22 -18.02 -15.98
CA SER A 18 -23.34 -18.27 -14.54
C SER A 18 -21.99 -18.50 -13.84
N GLU A 19 -20.96 -18.93 -14.57
CA GLU A 19 -19.65 -19.28 -14.02
C GLU A 19 -18.60 -18.19 -14.18
N LYS A 20 -18.92 -17.05 -14.81
CA LYS A 20 -18.00 -15.92 -14.98
C LYS A 20 -17.37 -15.45 -13.66
N GLY A 21 -18.16 -15.47 -12.59
CA GLY A 21 -17.71 -15.10 -11.24
C GLY A 21 -16.69 -16.08 -10.64
N SER A 22 -16.97 -17.39 -10.70
CA SER A 22 -16.06 -18.43 -10.19
C SER A 22 -14.79 -18.51 -11.03
N PHE A 23 -14.91 -18.38 -12.36
CA PHE A 23 -13.78 -18.31 -13.28
C PHE A 23 -12.84 -17.14 -12.94
N THR A 24 -13.39 -15.94 -12.76
CA THR A 24 -12.59 -14.75 -12.40
C THR A 24 -11.83 -14.96 -11.08
N LYS A 25 -12.47 -15.56 -10.07
CA LYS A 25 -11.82 -15.90 -8.80
C LYS A 25 -10.69 -16.91 -9.00
N SER A 26 -10.90 -17.93 -9.83
CA SER A 26 -9.87 -18.93 -10.14
C SER A 26 -8.67 -18.29 -10.84
N VAL A 27 -8.90 -17.45 -11.85
CA VAL A 27 -7.83 -16.71 -12.55
C VAL A 27 -7.02 -15.84 -11.58
N LEU A 28 -7.69 -15.10 -10.67
CA LEU A 28 -6.98 -14.31 -9.66
C LEU A 28 -6.15 -15.16 -8.71
N ARG A 29 -6.69 -16.31 -8.29
CA ARG A 29 -5.97 -17.25 -7.42
C ARG A 29 -4.73 -17.83 -8.11
N GLU A 30 -4.86 -18.29 -9.35
CA GLU A 30 -3.71 -18.83 -10.10
C GLU A 30 -2.69 -17.74 -10.42
N LYS A 31 -3.13 -16.51 -10.72
CA LYS A 31 -2.25 -15.35 -10.83
C LYS A 31 -1.47 -15.09 -9.53
N LEU A 32 -2.15 -15.15 -8.38
CA LEU A 32 -1.50 -14.93 -7.08
C LEU A 32 -0.45 -16.02 -6.80
N LYS A 33 -0.77 -17.29 -7.05
CA LYS A 33 0.19 -18.40 -6.92
C LYS A 33 1.41 -18.23 -7.83
N ALA A 34 1.19 -17.87 -9.09
CA ALA A 34 2.27 -17.61 -10.05
C ALA A 34 3.15 -16.43 -9.59
N LEU A 35 2.54 -15.38 -9.04
CA LEU A 35 3.26 -14.25 -8.47
C LEU A 35 4.08 -14.65 -7.23
N GLU A 36 3.52 -15.43 -6.30
CA GLU A 36 4.25 -15.94 -5.13
C GLU A 36 5.49 -16.74 -5.57
N LYS A 37 5.32 -17.62 -6.57
CA LYS A 37 6.43 -18.41 -7.13
C LYS A 37 7.50 -17.51 -7.75
N LEU A 38 7.11 -16.48 -8.50
CA LEU A 38 8.05 -15.52 -9.11
C LEU A 38 8.78 -14.70 -8.04
N CYS A 39 8.09 -14.26 -6.99
CA CYS A 39 8.71 -13.50 -5.91
C CYS A 39 9.71 -14.34 -5.09
N ALA A 40 9.44 -15.63 -4.93
CA ALA A 40 10.34 -16.59 -4.29
C ALA A 40 11.54 -17.00 -5.19
N SER A 41 11.45 -16.77 -6.50
CA SER A 41 12.56 -17.02 -7.43
C SER A 41 13.54 -15.84 -7.51
N ASP A 42 14.78 -16.09 -7.90
CA ASP A 42 15.79 -15.05 -8.14
C ASP A 42 15.54 -14.23 -9.42
N ASP A 43 14.57 -14.64 -10.23
CA ASP A 43 14.23 -14.01 -11.52
C ASP A 43 13.62 -12.60 -11.39
N LEU A 44 13.23 -12.19 -10.18
CA LEU A 44 12.70 -10.86 -9.91
C LEU A 44 13.78 -10.00 -9.24
N PRO A 45 14.52 -9.18 -10.01
CA PRO A 45 15.56 -8.32 -9.46
C PRO A 45 14.95 -7.17 -8.66
N LEU A 46 15.70 -6.72 -7.66
CA LEU A 46 15.42 -5.45 -7.00
C LEU A 46 15.63 -4.29 -7.96
N ARG A 47 14.99 -3.16 -7.66
CA ARG A 47 15.13 -1.97 -8.50
C ARG A 47 16.59 -1.50 -8.49
N PRO A 48 17.19 -1.20 -9.65
CA PRO A 48 18.56 -0.69 -9.70
C PRO A 48 18.76 0.50 -8.76
N GLY A 49 19.85 0.45 -7.98
CA GLY A 49 20.23 1.49 -7.03
C GLY A 49 19.55 1.43 -5.65
N VAL A 50 18.55 0.57 -5.43
CA VAL A 50 17.86 0.51 -4.12
C VAL A 50 18.77 0.03 -2.99
N GLU A 51 19.64 -0.93 -3.27
CA GLU A 51 20.57 -1.46 -2.27
C GLU A 51 21.58 -0.37 -1.84
N LYS A 52 22.21 0.29 -2.82
CA LYS A 52 23.10 1.44 -2.57
C LYS A 52 22.37 2.54 -1.79
N PHE A 53 21.12 2.85 -2.15
CA PHE A 53 20.33 3.86 -1.45
C PHE A 53 20.09 3.50 0.02
N ILE A 54 19.82 2.24 0.34
CA ILE A 54 19.67 1.76 1.72
C ILE A 54 21.03 1.80 2.45
N ASP A 55 22.11 1.37 1.79
CA ASP A 55 23.45 1.39 2.37
C ASP A 55 23.90 2.82 2.70
N ASP A 56 23.67 3.76 1.79
CA ASP A 56 23.95 5.18 2.00
C ASP A 56 23.12 5.74 3.17
N ALA A 57 21.86 5.31 3.31
CA ALA A 57 21.01 5.75 4.42
C ALA A 57 21.55 5.24 5.77
N LEU A 58 21.89 3.95 5.82
CA LEU A 58 22.47 3.33 7.01
C LEU A 58 23.85 3.92 7.35
N GLY A 59 24.66 4.26 6.34
CA GLY A 59 25.97 4.90 6.49
C GLY A 59 25.89 6.32 7.07
N GLU A 60 24.86 7.08 6.69
CA GLU A 60 24.56 8.42 7.23
C GLU A 60 23.79 8.38 8.56
N GLY A 61 23.51 7.18 9.10
CA GLY A 61 22.77 6.99 10.34
C GLY A 61 21.28 7.29 10.25
N VAL A 62 20.70 7.31 9.05
CA VAL A 62 19.27 7.53 8.82
C VAL A 62 18.51 6.21 9.04
N PRO A 63 17.57 6.13 9.98
CA PRO A 63 16.75 4.94 10.19
C PRO A 63 15.90 4.62 8.96
N VAL A 64 15.86 3.35 8.56
CA VAL A 64 15.08 2.89 7.41
C VAL A 64 14.01 1.90 7.88
N ALA A 65 12.77 2.11 7.45
CA ALA A 65 11.67 1.17 7.62
C ALA A 65 11.06 0.75 6.28
N ILE A 66 10.78 -0.54 6.13
CA ILE A 66 10.04 -1.10 5.00
C ILE A 66 8.64 -1.50 5.46
N LEU A 67 7.64 -0.98 4.77
CA LEU A 67 6.23 -1.17 5.10
C LEU A 67 5.64 -2.33 4.29
N ALA A 68 5.58 -3.53 4.87
CA ALA A 68 5.24 -4.78 4.19
C ALA A 68 3.72 -4.99 3.98
N THR A 69 2.88 -4.37 4.82
CA THR A 69 1.40 -4.47 4.78
C THR A 69 0.76 -3.63 3.68
N TYR A 70 1.52 -2.71 3.08
CA TYR A 70 1.03 -1.76 2.10
C TYR A 70 0.62 -2.41 0.76
N GLY A 71 1.16 -3.59 0.46
CA GLY A 71 0.93 -4.30 -0.80
C GLY A 71 -0.45 -4.92 -0.92
N ARG A 72 -1.17 -4.66 -2.03
CA ARG A 72 -2.42 -5.35 -2.39
C ARG A 72 -2.29 -6.88 -2.48
N ASN A 73 -1.08 -7.37 -2.62
CA ASN A 73 -0.78 -8.79 -2.84
C ASN A 73 -0.48 -9.53 -1.52
N GLY A 74 -0.57 -8.84 -0.38
CA GLY A 74 -0.34 -9.42 0.93
C GLY A 74 1.11 -9.36 1.39
N GLU A 75 1.28 -9.47 2.69
CA GLU A 75 2.55 -9.28 3.38
C GLU A 75 3.61 -10.34 3.05
N LYS A 76 3.19 -11.59 2.84
CA LYS A 76 4.10 -12.71 2.52
C LYS A 76 4.98 -12.41 1.31
N ILE A 77 4.38 -11.82 0.27
CA ILE A 77 5.09 -11.43 -0.94
C ILE A 77 6.07 -10.29 -0.65
N SER A 78 5.63 -9.27 0.09
CA SER A 78 6.50 -8.16 0.49
C SER A 78 7.71 -8.66 1.28
N ARG A 79 7.51 -9.54 2.27
CA ARG A 79 8.61 -10.12 3.06
C ARG A 79 9.58 -10.91 2.20
N SER A 80 9.09 -11.74 1.27
CA SER A 80 9.95 -12.50 0.34
C SER A 80 10.82 -11.58 -0.53
N ILE A 81 10.30 -10.40 -0.92
CA ILE A 81 11.08 -9.42 -1.68
C ILE A 81 12.11 -8.72 -0.78
N VAL A 82 11.77 -8.45 0.48
CA VAL A 82 12.69 -7.82 1.45
C VAL A 82 13.85 -8.75 1.80
N GLU A 83 13.63 -10.06 1.88
CA GLU A 83 14.68 -11.06 2.09
C GLU A 83 15.78 -11.00 1.01
N LYS A 84 15.46 -10.53 -0.20
CA LYS A 84 16.44 -10.33 -1.28
C LYS A 84 17.45 -9.22 -1.02
N LEU A 85 17.20 -8.33 -0.05
CA LEU A 85 18.18 -7.31 0.36
C LEU A 85 19.40 -7.92 1.08
N GLY A 86 19.28 -9.19 1.49
CA GLY A 86 20.29 -9.93 2.22
C GLY A 86 20.20 -9.71 3.73
N PRO A 87 20.66 -10.70 4.53
CA PRO A 87 20.48 -10.71 5.98
C PRO A 87 21.17 -9.53 6.68
N GLU A 88 22.30 -9.05 6.15
CA GLU A 88 23.03 -7.92 6.73
C GLU A 88 22.20 -6.64 6.75
N ARG A 89 21.51 -6.31 5.64
CA ARG A 89 20.64 -5.14 5.56
C ARG A 89 19.36 -5.35 6.34
N THR A 90 18.74 -6.52 6.21
CA THR A 90 17.51 -6.87 6.91
C THR A 90 17.66 -6.78 8.44
N SER A 91 18.84 -7.07 8.99
CA SER A 91 19.10 -6.92 10.43
C SER A 91 19.17 -5.47 10.94
N LYS A 92 19.40 -4.50 10.04
CA LYS A 92 19.59 -3.08 10.36
C LYS A 92 18.36 -2.22 10.05
N ILE A 93 17.38 -2.76 9.35
CA ILE A 93 16.16 -2.04 8.94
C ILE A 93 14.94 -2.58 9.67
N ASN A 94 13.96 -1.70 9.92
CA ASN A 94 12.69 -2.11 10.51
C ASN A 94 11.74 -2.62 9.43
N ILE A 95 11.21 -3.84 9.58
CA ILE A 95 10.16 -4.36 8.69
C ILE A 95 8.84 -4.27 9.43
N VAL A 96 7.93 -3.42 8.94
CA VAL A 96 6.62 -3.21 9.56
C VAL A 96 5.57 -4.01 8.80
N GLY A 97 5.16 -5.10 9.45
CA GLY A 97 4.18 -6.06 9.02
C GLY A 97 2.82 -5.89 9.68
N LYS A 98 1.91 -6.85 9.46
CA LYS A 98 0.53 -6.78 9.99
C LYS A 98 0.54 -6.75 11.51
N ASP A 99 1.33 -7.64 12.11
CA ASP A 99 1.42 -7.81 13.55
C ASP A 99 2.07 -6.57 14.20
N GLU A 100 3.06 -5.97 13.54
CA GLU A 100 3.71 -4.72 13.98
C GLU A 100 2.72 -3.56 13.93
N VAL A 101 1.93 -3.44 12.87
CA VAL A 101 0.88 -2.42 12.78
C VAL A 101 -0.15 -2.62 13.89
N GLU A 102 -0.63 -3.83 14.13
CA GLU A 102 -1.62 -4.13 15.18
C GLU A 102 -1.08 -3.83 16.59
N ARG A 103 0.23 -4.01 16.83
CA ARG A 103 0.88 -3.67 18.10
C ARG A 103 1.22 -2.20 18.28
N SER A 104 1.31 -1.42 17.20
CA SER A 104 1.63 0.02 17.28
C SER A 104 0.58 0.80 18.08
N LEU A 105 0.96 1.91 18.69
CA LEU A 105 0.04 2.78 19.46
C LEU A 105 -1.17 3.18 18.63
N TYR A 106 -0.94 3.62 17.40
CA TYR A 106 -2.02 4.02 16.50
C TYR A 106 -2.85 2.82 16.02
N GLY A 107 -2.22 1.67 15.78
CA GLY A 107 -2.92 0.45 15.42
C GLY A 107 -3.87 -0.03 16.52
N GLN A 108 -3.43 -0.04 17.77
CA GLN A 108 -4.29 -0.38 18.90
C GLN A 108 -5.50 0.55 19.02
N LEU A 109 -5.30 1.85 18.78
CA LEU A 109 -6.37 2.86 18.82
C LEU A 109 -7.38 2.72 17.68
N VAL A 110 -6.93 2.41 16.46
CA VAL A 110 -7.79 2.40 15.26
C VAL A 110 -8.34 1.03 14.94
N LEU A 111 -7.59 -0.04 15.21
CA LEU A 111 -7.98 -1.42 14.95
C LEU A 111 -8.72 -2.05 16.15
N GLY A 112 -8.70 -1.42 17.33
CA GLY A 112 -9.52 -1.80 18.48
C GLY A 112 -9.04 -3.03 19.25
N GLU A 113 -7.98 -3.71 18.82
CA GLU A 113 -7.52 -4.97 19.44
C GLU A 113 -6.81 -4.80 20.80
N GLY A 114 -6.62 -3.56 21.27
CA GLY A 114 -5.85 -3.26 22.48
C GLY A 114 -6.58 -3.37 23.82
N VAL A 115 -7.92 -3.43 23.87
CA VAL A 115 -8.67 -3.58 25.14
C VAL A 115 -9.90 -4.46 24.93
N ALA A 116 -9.78 -5.73 25.31
CA ALA A 116 -10.84 -6.72 25.54
C ALA A 116 -11.96 -6.81 24.48
N SER A 117 -11.93 -7.89 23.69
CA SER A 117 -13.03 -8.37 22.87
C SER A 117 -14.34 -8.45 23.67
N SER A 118 -15.19 -7.42 23.55
CA SER A 118 -16.54 -7.38 24.10
C SER A 118 -17.57 -7.44 22.98
N LEU A 119 -18.74 -7.97 23.31
CA LEU A 119 -19.89 -8.16 22.41
C LEU A 119 -20.31 -6.86 21.69
N ASP A 120 -20.05 -5.71 22.31
CA ASP A 120 -20.34 -4.38 21.78
C ASP A 120 -19.51 -4.05 20.54
N GLU A 121 -18.28 -4.57 20.41
CA GLU A 121 -17.45 -4.29 19.23
C GLU A 121 -17.91 -5.06 17.99
N GLN A 122 -18.43 -6.28 18.17
CA GLN A 122 -19.07 -7.04 17.09
C GLN A 122 -20.34 -6.34 16.61
N LEU A 123 -21.13 -5.81 17.54
CA LEU A 123 -22.32 -5.02 17.23
C LEU A 123 -21.94 -3.74 16.48
N THR A 124 -20.87 -3.05 16.92
CA THR A 124 -20.38 -1.83 16.26
C THR A 124 -19.88 -2.10 14.84
N LYS A 125 -19.17 -3.21 14.62
CA LYS A 125 -18.72 -3.66 13.28
C LYS A 125 -19.89 -3.98 12.35
N GLU A 126 -20.92 -4.67 12.85
CA GLU A 126 -22.12 -4.97 12.04
C GLU A 126 -22.99 -3.72 11.80
N VAL A 127 -23.12 -2.82 12.77
CA VAL A 127 -23.81 -1.53 12.60
C VAL A 127 -23.08 -0.65 11.58
N GLN A 128 -21.76 -0.55 11.64
CA GLN A 128 -20.97 0.23 10.68
C GLN A 128 -21.04 -0.37 9.27
N LYS A 129 -21.05 -1.70 9.16
CA LYS A 129 -21.25 -2.42 7.90
C LYS A 129 -22.64 -2.17 7.31
N ALA A 130 -23.69 -2.27 8.13
CA ALA A 130 -25.06 -1.96 7.72
C ALA A 130 -25.22 -0.50 7.28
N ALA A 131 -24.66 0.45 8.05
CA ALA A 131 -24.66 1.87 7.70
C ALA A 131 -23.89 2.15 6.40
N SER A 132 -22.77 1.47 6.17
CA SER A 132 -22.01 1.61 4.91
C SER A 132 -22.78 1.07 3.70
N ALA A 133 -23.49 -0.05 3.86
CA ALA A 133 -24.32 -0.63 2.81
C ALA A 133 -25.50 0.29 2.46
N GLU A 134 -26.13 0.90 3.47
CA GLU A 134 -27.23 1.83 3.25
C GLU A 134 -26.77 3.14 2.61
N LYS A 135 -25.62 3.69 3.05
CA LYS A 135 -24.99 4.85 2.40
C LYS A 135 -24.66 4.57 0.94
N GLN A 136 -24.14 3.37 0.64
CA GLN A 136 -23.85 2.94 -0.73
C GLN A 136 -25.14 2.85 -1.56
N ARG A 137 -26.21 2.26 -1.00
CA ARG A 137 -27.52 2.14 -1.67
C ARG A 137 -28.09 3.51 -2.03
N ILE A 138 -28.11 4.44 -1.07
CA ILE A 138 -28.62 5.80 -1.29
C ILE A 138 -27.78 6.51 -2.34
N ALA A 139 -26.46 6.37 -2.29
CA ALA A 139 -25.58 7.03 -3.23
C ALA A 139 -25.66 6.43 -4.65
N GLU A 140 -25.91 5.13 -4.80
CA GLU A 140 -26.23 4.47 -6.08
C GLU A 140 -27.58 4.94 -6.64
N GLU A 141 -28.58 5.13 -5.77
CA GLU A 141 -29.91 5.64 -6.14
C GLU A 141 -29.82 7.11 -6.62
N VAL A 142 -29.08 7.95 -5.89
CA VAL A 142 -28.81 9.35 -6.27
C VAL A 142 -27.97 9.43 -7.54
N ALA A 143 -26.98 8.55 -7.71
CA ALA A 143 -26.18 8.44 -8.93
C ALA A 143 -27.04 8.11 -10.16
N SER A 144 -27.98 7.17 -10.01
CA SER A 144 -28.96 6.78 -11.03
C SER A 144 -29.88 7.94 -11.42
N LEU A 145 -30.40 8.66 -10.43
CA LEU A 145 -31.22 9.87 -10.62
C LEU A 145 -30.47 11.00 -11.34
N LEU A 146 -29.18 11.19 -11.03
CA LEU A 146 -28.37 12.26 -11.59
C LEU A 146 -27.64 11.87 -12.90
N LYS A 147 -27.78 10.64 -13.39
CA LYS A 147 -27.02 10.07 -14.52
C LYS A 147 -25.50 10.25 -14.37
N LEU A 148 -25.00 10.25 -13.14
CA LEU A 148 -23.59 10.38 -12.82
C LEU A 148 -23.06 9.02 -12.37
N SER A 149 -21.91 8.61 -12.87
CA SER A 149 -21.15 7.52 -12.24
C SER A 149 -20.48 8.07 -10.99
N VAL A 150 -21.05 7.80 -9.82
CA VAL A 150 -20.45 8.24 -8.56
C VAL A 150 -19.47 7.16 -8.10
N ASP A 151 -18.18 7.39 -8.31
CA ASP A 151 -17.14 6.66 -7.59
C ASP A 151 -17.08 7.30 -6.20
N ILE A 152 -17.89 6.76 -5.28
CA ILE A 152 -17.92 7.25 -3.90
C ILE A 152 -16.56 6.87 -3.32
N ASN A 153 -15.68 7.86 -3.22
CA ASN A 153 -14.48 7.85 -2.39
C ASN A 153 -14.91 7.73 -0.92
N THR A 154 -15.48 6.58 -0.57
CA THR A 154 -15.43 6.05 0.77
C THR A 154 -13.93 6.08 1.13
N PRO A 155 -13.50 6.55 2.31
CA PRO A 155 -12.20 6.14 2.81
C PRO A 155 -12.28 4.63 2.86
N SER A 156 -11.78 3.98 1.81
CA SER A 156 -11.87 2.54 1.76
C SER A 156 -11.13 2.05 2.99
N LYS A 157 -11.51 0.90 3.53
CA LYS A 157 -10.71 0.25 4.58
C LYS A 157 -9.21 0.17 4.22
N SER A 158 -8.84 0.36 2.95
CA SER A 158 -7.45 0.51 2.52
C SER A 158 -6.78 1.82 2.98
N SER A 159 -7.44 2.99 2.96
CA SER A 159 -6.77 4.25 3.31
C SER A 159 -6.41 4.34 4.79
N GLU A 160 -7.28 3.84 5.66
CA GLU A 160 -7.03 3.78 7.12
C GLU A 160 -5.90 2.82 7.45
N LYS A 161 -5.88 1.64 6.80
CA LYS A 161 -4.78 0.67 6.93
C LYS A 161 -3.44 1.25 6.48
N ILE A 162 -3.43 2.02 5.40
CA ILE A 162 -2.22 2.70 4.91
C ILE A 162 -1.75 3.71 5.96
N ILE A 163 -2.64 4.57 6.45
CA ILE A 163 -2.32 5.56 7.49
C ILE A 163 -1.77 4.89 8.75
N ALA A 164 -2.40 3.81 9.21
CA ALA A 164 -1.94 3.05 10.37
C ALA A 164 -0.55 2.46 10.15
N THR A 165 -0.29 1.95 8.94
CA THR A 165 1.03 1.43 8.56
C THR A 165 2.09 2.53 8.53
N LEU A 166 1.79 3.69 7.95
CA LEU A 166 2.73 4.82 7.90
C LEU A 166 3.09 5.32 9.32
N ARG A 167 2.09 5.39 10.21
CA ARG A 167 2.29 5.79 11.61
C ARG A 167 3.08 4.75 12.40
N ALA A 168 2.76 3.46 12.24
CA ALA A 168 3.55 2.37 12.83
C ALA A 168 4.99 2.42 12.33
N GLY A 169 5.20 2.64 11.04
CA GLY A 169 6.52 2.87 10.43
C GLY A 169 7.34 3.91 11.17
N ALA A 170 6.76 5.09 11.39
CA ALA A 170 7.39 6.19 12.12
C ALA A 170 7.68 5.83 13.59
N GLU A 171 6.74 5.15 14.25
CA GLU A 171 6.89 4.68 15.63
C GLU A 171 8.06 3.70 15.80
N TYR A 172 8.17 2.69 14.93
CA TYR A 172 9.25 1.69 14.99
C TYR A 172 10.63 2.27 14.68
N VAL A 173 10.73 3.37 13.93
CA VAL A 173 12.00 4.10 13.74
C VAL A 173 12.26 5.15 14.83
N GLY A 174 11.31 5.36 15.75
CA GLY A 174 11.43 6.34 16.84
C GLY A 174 11.42 7.79 16.37
N CYS A 175 10.78 8.08 15.23
CA CYS A 175 10.72 9.43 14.65
C CYS A 175 9.28 9.92 14.53
N ASP A 176 9.07 11.22 14.66
CA ASP A 176 7.78 11.83 14.33
C ASP A 176 7.47 11.70 12.85
N VAL A 177 6.18 11.52 12.54
CA VAL A 177 5.66 11.39 11.17
C VAL A 177 6.11 12.53 10.25
N GLN A 178 6.25 13.76 10.77
CA GLN A 178 6.69 14.93 10.01
C GLN A 178 8.18 14.93 9.67
N ASN A 179 8.98 14.18 10.44
CA ASN A 179 10.42 14.01 10.23
C ASN A 179 10.74 12.76 9.38
N CYS A 180 9.72 12.00 8.99
CA CYS A 180 9.86 10.83 8.13
C CYS A 180 9.54 11.20 6.67
N ILE A 181 10.33 10.69 5.73
CA ILE A 181 10.05 10.84 4.29
C ILE A 181 9.54 9.52 3.74
N LEU A 182 8.32 9.52 3.20
CA LEU A 182 7.76 8.36 2.52
C LEU A 182 8.25 8.28 1.08
N VAL A 183 8.92 7.19 0.73
CA VAL A 183 9.25 6.84 -0.66
C VAL A 183 8.23 5.82 -1.16
N ALA A 184 7.37 6.21 -2.12
CA ALA A 184 6.31 5.33 -2.62
C ALA A 184 6.07 5.48 -4.13
N GLY A 185 5.34 4.54 -4.74
CA GLY A 185 5.10 4.53 -6.19
C GLY A 185 3.63 4.68 -6.60
N SER A 186 2.71 4.90 -5.66
CA SER A 186 1.27 4.83 -5.92
C SER A 186 0.46 5.95 -5.26
N GLN A 187 -0.66 6.32 -5.90
CA GLN A 187 -1.51 7.44 -5.47
C GLN A 187 -2.12 7.25 -4.06
N PRO A 188 -2.61 6.05 -3.67
CA PRO A 188 -3.18 5.88 -2.33
C PRO A 188 -2.18 6.17 -1.20
N SER A 189 -0.90 5.82 -1.36
CA SER A 189 0.15 6.16 -0.40
C SER A 189 0.43 7.65 -0.34
N VAL A 190 0.44 8.33 -1.48
CA VAL A 190 0.68 9.79 -1.53
C VAL A 190 -0.42 10.54 -0.79
N ILE A 191 -1.68 10.18 -1.05
CA ILE A 191 -2.84 10.78 -0.38
C ILE A 191 -2.82 10.46 1.13
N ALA A 192 -2.46 9.23 1.52
CA ALA A 192 -2.39 8.86 2.93
C ALA A 192 -1.28 9.61 3.68
N ALA A 193 -0.12 9.80 3.05
CA ALA A 193 0.99 10.55 3.61
C ALA A 193 0.65 12.04 3.79
N GLU A 194 0.02 12.64 2.78
CA GLU A 194 -0.48 14.02 2.86
C GLU A 194 -1.43 14.23 4.04
N ARG A 195 -2.37 13.29 4.25
CA ARG A 195 -3.35 13.37 5.36
C ARG A 195 -2.73 13.36 6.75
N ILE A 196 -1.54 12.78 6.91
CA ILE A 196 -0.81 12.75 8.19
C ILE A 196 0.34 13.76 8.25
N GLY A 197 0.50 14.59 7.20
CA GLY A 197 1.61 15.54 7.12
C GLY A 197 2.99 14.88 6.97
N MET A 198 3.05 13.66 6.42
CA MET A 198 4.31 12.98 6.11
C MET A 198 4.75 13.38 4.70
N PRO A 199 5.93 14.04 4.53
CA PRO A 199 6.46 14.33 3.21
C PRO A 199 6.59 13.06 2.36
N CYS A 200 6.08 13.09 1.13
CA CYS A 200 6.14 11.96 0.22
C CYS A 200 6.89 12.29 -1.06
N ILE A 201 7.82 11.42 -1.42
CA ILE A 201 8.53 11.43 -2.70
C ILE A 201 8.09 10.21 -3.49
N VAL A 202 7.67 10.47 -4.72
CA VAL A 202 7.20 9.40 -5.60
C VAL A 202 8.35 8.88 -6.43
N VAL A 203 8.54 7.57 -6.46
CA VAL A 203 9.43 6.90 -7.42
C VAL A 203 8.56 6.11 -8.39
N ARG A 204 8.42 6.61 -9.62
CA ARG A 204 7.54 6.03 -10.63
C ARG A 204 7.99 4.65 -11.03
N SER A 205 7.06 3.82 -11.46
CA SER A 205 7.32 2.56 -12.16
C SER A 205 6.85 2.71 -13.61
N SER A 206 7.11 1.71 -14.46
CA SER A 206 6.53 1.69 -15.81
C SER A 206 5.00 1.82 -15.82
N LEU A 207 4.33 1.29 -14.78
CA LEU A 207 2.87 1.38 -14.62
C LEU A 207 2.38 2.77 -14.20
N THR A 208 3.25 3.58 -13.58
CA THR A 208 2.92 4.90 -13.06
C THR A 208 3.68 6.02 -13.77
N ALA A 209 4.31 5.73 -14.91
CA ALA A 209 5.08 6.70 -15.69
C ALA A 209 4.25 7.92 -16.13
N ARG A 210 2.97 7.70 -16.45
CA ARG A 210 2.01 8.74 -16.87
C ARG A 210 1.07 9.19 -15.75
N ALA A 211 1.25 8.68 -14.53
CA ALA A 211 0.41 9.08 -13.40
C ALA A 211 0.87 10.43 -12.85
N GLU A 212 -0.09 11.25 -12.44
CA GLU A 212 0.15 12.55 -11.83
C GLU A 212 0.01 12.45 -10.31
N PHE A 213 0.98 13.01 -9.58
CA PHE A 213 1.06 12.93 -8.13
C PHE A 213 1.12 14.33 -7.52
N HIS A 214 0.01 15.06 -7.57
CA HIS A 214 -0.09 16.46 -7.17
C HIS A 214 0.40 16.74 -5.74
N SER A 215 0.13 15.83 -4.80
CA SER A 215 0.52 16.00 -3.39
C SER A 215 1.95 15.52 -3.06
N ALA A 216 2.67 14.96 -4.04
CA ALA A 216 4.05 14.53 -3.83
C ALA A 216 4.99 15.74 -3.86
N LYS A 217 5.96 15.78 -2.95
CA LYS A 217 6.96 16.86 -2.90
C LYS A 217 7.98 16.78 -4.03
N ALA A 218 8.24 15.57 -4.52
CA ALA A 218 9.05 15.32 -5.71
C ALA A 218 8.62 14.03 -6.39
N ILE A 219 8.90 13.95 -7.68
CA ILE A 219 8.67 12.77 -8.53
C ILE A 219 10.01 12.39 -9.16
N MET A 220 10.37 11.14 -8.99
CA MET A 220 11.62 10.51 -9.39
C MET A 220 11.31 9.29 -10.27
N ASP A 221 12.24 8.90 -11.13
CA ASP A 221 12.16 7.76 -12.05
C ASP A 221 13.04 6.58 -11.64
N GLY A 222 13.76 6.67 -10.53
CA GLY A 222 14.70 5.66 -10.07
C GLY A 222 15.47 6.04 -8.81
N PHE A 223 16.35 5.13 -8.40
CA PHE A 223 17.36 5.35 -7.35
C PHE A 223 18.72 5.55 -7.99
N GLY A 224 19.60 6.31 -7.34
CA GLY A 224 20.97 6.55 -7.76
C GLY A 224 21.25 8.01 -8.12
N ASP A 225 22.49 8.29 -8.51
CA ASP A 225 23.06 9.64 -8.58
C ASP A 225 22.28 10.60 -9.50
N THR A 226 21.73 10.06 -10.59
CA THR A 226 20.90 10.81 -11.54
C THR A 226 19.53 11.19 -10.98
N ASP A 227 19.08 10.52 -9.93
CA ASP A 227 17.68 10.55 -9.49
C ASP A 227 17.57 10.64 -7.95
N LEU A 228 16.96 9.68 -7.26
CA LEU A 228 16.83 9.70 -5.81
C LEU A 228 18.11 9.24 -5.10
N THR A 229 18.71 10.12 -4.29
CA THR A 229 19.84 9.83 -3.39
C THR A 229 19.59 10.35 -1.98
N ILE A 230 20.27 9.77 -0.99
CA ILE A 230 20.19 10.20 0.42
C ILE A 230 20.72 11.63 0.58
N SER A 231 21.80 12.01 -0.09
CA SER A 231 22.31 13.39 -0.03
C SER A 231 21.28 14.41 -0.52
N LYS A 232 20.50 14.09 -1.58
CA LYS A 232 19.41 14.96 -2.05
C LYS A 232 18.29 15.05 -1.01
N LEU A 233 17.97 13.95 -0.33
CA LEU A 233 16.97 13.94 0.75
C LEU A 233 17.41 14.81 1.93
N LEU A 234 18.66 14.69 2.37
CA LEU A 234 19.19 15.42 3.52
C LEU A 234 19.45 16.91 3.22
N SER A 235 19.80 17.25 1.98
CA SER A 235 20.10 18.65 1.60
C SER A 235 18.87 19.56 1.52
N LYS A 236 17.66 19.02 1.41
CA LYS A 236 16.42 19.77 1.24
C LYS A 236 15.53 19.63 2.46
N ARG A 237 14.86 20.73 2.84
CA ARG A 237 13.71 20.64 3.76
C ARG A 237 12.46 20.29 2.96
N TRP A 238 11.76 19.26 3.42
CA TRP A 238 10.57 18.71 2.76
C TRP A 238 9.25 19.10 3.45
N SER A 239 9.24 20.24 4.17
CA SER A 239 8.06 20.83 4.84
C SER A 239 6.99 21.28 3.86
#